data_AF-A0A8C4XR42-F1
#
_entry.id   AF-A0A8C4XR42-F1
#
_cell.length_a   1.000
_cell.length_b   1.000
_cell.length_c   1.000
_cell.angle_alpha   90.00
_cell.angle_beta   90.00
_cell.angle_gamma   90.00
#
_symmetry.space_group_name_H-M   'P 1'
#
loop_
_entity.id
_entity.type
_entity.pdbx_description
1 polymer ?
#
loop_
_entity_poly.entity_id
_entity_poly.type
_entity_poly.pdbx_seq_one_letter_code
_entity_poly.pdbx_strand_id
1 'polypeptide(L)'
;MSSVRHHLGFLLLAEAVLCAAATRFQDVLSHGSTSPVTSYKKLQGWSSDQNKWNEKLYPFWEEGDPRWKDCWKGGRVTAKLDSDSPALVGSNMTFVVTLQFPRCQKEDNDGNIIYERNCTKDPPASQDQQVYVYNWTEWINNCSWENCTSNRSHNVFPDGRPFPHYPGWRRRNFVYMFHTFGQYYQITGRSSATFSVNTANITLGKHVMAVSIYRRGHSAYVPIARASAIYVVTDKIPIFVSMFQKHDRNISDSIFIKDSPITFDVKIHDPSYYLNNSAISYKWNFGDGSGLFVASSPTTSHTYTLQGNFTLNLTVQAIIPVPCRPVTPTAPLPTSEVTTGASSDSDSSTAVELMEDNPDGGCHIYRNGFYSTGISVVEGILEVNIIQMTESQAENSLVDFVVTCQGSLPTDACTVVSDPTCQVSKSVVCDPIIVTDECLLTIRRAFEEPGTYCINITLGDDTSQALASALISVNGGSSSGTTEGVFIFLGLLAVFATIGAFVLYKRYKQYKPIERSTGQTENQEGLTAYFGNFKAIFFPSSTERNPLLKSKPGIV
;
A
#
# COMPACT_ATOMS: atom_id res chain seq x y z
N MET A 1 55.73 68.57 11.02
CA MET A 1 55.06 67.28 10.70
C MET A 1 53.73 67.18 11.45
N SER A 2 52.61 67.73 10.94
CA SER A 2 51.30 67.60 11.63
C SER A 2 50.05 67.78 10.75
N SER A 3 50.12 67.54 9.42
CA SER A 3 48.94 67.71 8.54
C SER A 3 48.85 66.70 7.38
N VAL A 4 49.47 65.52 7.51
CA VAL A 4 49.42 64.45 6.48
C VAL A 4 48.87 63.12 7.04
N ARG A 5 48.86 62.93 8.38
CA ARG A 5 48.34 61.70 9.00
C ARG A 5 46.81 61.60 9.09
N HIS A 6 46.07 62.70 8.89
CA HIS A 6 44.60 62.68 9.00
C HIS A 6 43.90 62.25 7.69
N HIS A 7 44.53 62.40 6.52
CA HIS A 7 43.91 62.00 5.25
C HIS A 7 44.12 60.51 4.89
N LEU A 8 45.21 59.86 5.34
CA LEU A 8 45.34 58.40 5.20
C LEU A 8 44.38 57.63 6.13
N GLY A 9 44.07 58.18 7.32
CA GLY A 9 43.11 57.57 8.24
C GLY A 9 41.67 57.54 7.71
N PHE A 10 41.27 58.56 6.95
CA PHE A 10 39.93 58.62 6.35
C PHE A 10 39.78 57.79 5.07
N LEU A 11 40.85 57.59 4.29
CA LEU A 11 40.81 56.70 3.12
C LEU A 11 40.73 55.22 3.52
N LEU A 12 41.43 54.80 4.58
CA LEU A 12 41.34 53.42 5.08
C LEU A 12 40.04 53.13 5.87
N LEU A 13 39.34 54.15 6.37
CA LEU A 13 37.99 54.00 6.93
C LEU A 13 36.88 54.01 5.85
N ALA A 14 37.17 54.46 4.63
CA ALA A 14 36.23 54.40 3.51
C ALA A 14 36.20 53.00 2.84
N GLU A 15 37.31 52.27 2.84
CA GLU A 15 37.35 50.85 2.39
C GLU A 15 36.99 49.85 3.50
N ALA A 16 36.96 50.29 4.76
CA ALA A 16 36.47 49.50 5.91
C ALA A 16 34.96 49.66 6.17
N VAL A 17 34.21 50.35 5.28
CA VAL A 17 32.81 50.00 5.07
C VAL A 17 32.79 48.64 4.38
N LEU A 18 32.87 47.60 5.21
CA LEU A 18 32.71 46.22 4.81
C LEU A 18 31.55 46.14 3.81
N CYS A 19 31.84 45.71 2.58
CA CYS A 19 30.86 45.02 1.77
C CYS A 19 30.41 43.79 2.56
N ALA A 20 29.43 43.98 3.45
CA ALA A 20 28.68 42.90 4.05
C ALA A 20 28.15 42.08 2.87
N ALA A 21 28.76 40.92 2.65
CA ALA A 21 28.46 40.10 1.49
C ALA A 21 26.95 39.85 1.48
N ALA A 22 26.29 40.18 0.36
CA ALA A 22 24.85 40.02 0.27
C ALA A 22 24.52 38.56 0.59
N THR A 23 23.67 38.35 1.59
CA THR A 23 23.25 37.02 2.04
C THR A 23 22.79 36.21 0.85
N ARG A 24 23.21 34.95 0.78
CA ARG A 24 22.90 34.02 -0.29
C ARG A 24 22.00 32.91 0.21
N PHE A 25 21.35 32.21 -0.71
CA PHE A 25 20.54 31.03 -0.36
C PHE A 25 21.37 29.95 0.35
N GLN A 26 22.64 29.77 -0.02
CA GLN A 26 23.55 28.84 0.67
C GLN A 26 23.69 29.16 2.17
N ASP A 27 23.77 30.43 2.54
CA ASP A 27 24.04 30.86 3.93
C ASP A 27 22.83 30.58 4.83
N VAL A 28 21.64 30.58 4.23
CA VAL A 28 20.32 30.42 4.87
C VAL A 28 19.85 28.97 4.91
N LEU A 29 20.14 28.19 3.84
CA LEU A 29 19.58 26.85 3.63
C LEU A 29 20.56 25.70 3.92
N SER A 30 21.88 25.93 3.97
CA SER A 30 22.85 24.83 4.10
C SER A 30 23.02 24.27 5.51
N HIS A 31 22.29 24.77 6.52
CA HIS A 31 22.27 24.22 7.88
C HIS A 31 23.67 24.00 8.54
N GLY A 32 24.65 24.83 8.21
CA GLY A 32 26.04 24.67 8.69
C GLY A 32 26.88 23.61 7.96
N SER A 33 26.30 22.85 7.03
CA SER A 33 27.02 21.90 6.16
C SER A 33 27.65 22.63 4.97
N THR A 34 28.84 23.19 5.20
CA THR A 34 29.69 23.76 4.13
C THR A 34 30.45 22.66 3.40
N SER A 35 29.73 21.85 2.61
CA SER A 35 30.40 21.00 1.61
C SER A 35 30.97 21.90 0.50
N PRO A 36 32.28 21.87 0.22
CA PRO A 36 32.86 22.67 -0.85
C PRO A 36 32.24 22.26 -2.20
N VAL A 37 32.01 23.25 -3.06
CA VAL A 37 31.22 23.07 -4.30
C VAL A 37 31.99 22.23 -5.33
N THR A 38 31.83 20.91 -5.25
CA THR A 38 32.07 20.02 -6.39
C THR A 38 30.99 20.28 -7.43
N SER A 39 31.37 20.41 -8.71
CA SER A 39 30.45 20.81 -9.78
C SER A 39 29.30 19.81 -10.01
N TYR A 40 28.13 20.05 -9.41
CA TYR A 40 26.93 19.27 -9.66
C TYR A 40 26.27 19.65 -10.99
N LYS A 41 25.67 18.66 -11.68
CA LYS A 41 24.87 18.92 -12.88
C LYS A 41 23.63 19.73 -12.48
N LYS A 42 23.27 20.72 -13.31
CA LYS A 42 22.11 21.58 -13.07
C LYS A 42 20.83 20.74 -13.06
N LEU A 43 20.05 20.82 -11.99
CA LEU A 43 18.73 20.21 -11.89
C LEU A 43 17.72 21.06 -12.68
N GLN A 44 16.85 20.42 -13.46
CA GLN A 44 15.93 21.14 -14.34
C GLN A 44 14.90 21.93 -13.52
N GLY A 45 14.79 23.24 -13.78
CA GLY A 45 13.92 24.15 -13.04
C GLY A 45 14.51 24.69 -11.72
N TRP A 46 15.64 24.15 -11.26
CA TRP A 46 16.32 24.61 -10.05
C TRP A 46 17.24 25.81 -10.33
N SER A 47 17.61 26.49 -9.25
CA SER A 47 18.45 27.69 -9.26
C SER A 47 19.65 27.50 -8.33
N SER A 48 20.81 28.07 -8.67
CA SER A 48 21.99 27.97 -7.81
C SER A 48 21.81 28.76 -6.53
N ASP A 49 22.18 28.17 -5.40
CA ASP A 49 22.10 28.81 -4.08
C ASP A 49 23.10 29.96 -3.85
N GLN A 50 23.93 30.25 -4.85
CA GLN A 50 24.76 31.45 -4.92
C GLN A 50 23.95 32.73 -5.22
N ASN A 51 22.67 32.59 -5.58
CA ASN A 51 21.77 33.73 -5.77
C ASN A 51 21.59 34.53 -4.46
N LYS A 52 21.33 35.83 -4.61
CA LYS A 52 21.05 36.74 -3.48
C LYS A 52 19.72 36.38 -2.81
N TRP A 53 19.72 36.42 -1.49
CA TRP A 53 18.57 36.20 -0.62
C TRP A 53 17.98 37.54 -0.13
N ASN A 54 16.67 37.71 -0.23
CA ASN A 54 15.98 38.91 0.22
C ASN A 54 15.66 38.86 1.73
N GLU A 55 16.69 39.03 2.56
CA GLU A 55 16.61 39.01 4.04
C GLU A 55 15.57 39.98 4.62
N LYS A 56 15.32 41.12 3.95
CA LYS A 56 14.33 42.11 4.38
C LYS A 56 12.88 41.60 4.26
N LEU A 57 12.61 40.73 3.29
CA LEU A 57 11.29 40.15 3.05
C LEU A 57 11.16 38.75 3.66
N TYR A 58 12.28 38.01 3.76
CA TYR A 58 12.39 36.66 4.30
C TYR A 58 13.51 36.61 5.33
N PRO A 59 13.25 36.91 6.62
CA PRO A 59 14.29 36.90 7.64
C PRO A 59 14.80 35.48 7.93
N PHE A 60 16.10 35.34 8.12
CA PHE A 60 16.75 34.12 8.58
C PHE A 60 16.95 34.16 10.09
N TRP A 61 16.56 33.07 10.76
CA TRP A 61 16.81 32.86 12.19
C TRP A 61 17.66 31.60 12.38
N GLU A 62 18.67 31.68 13.23
CA GLU A 62 19.50 30.54 13.59
C GLU A 62 18.73 29.51 14.43
N GLU A 63 19.28 28.32 14.60
CA GLU A 63 18.70 27.33 15.48
C GLU A 63 18.81 27.76 16.95
N GLY A 64 17.74 27.59 17.73
CA GLY A 64 17.66 28.06 19.11
C GLY A 64 17.28 29.54 19.29
N ASP A 65 17.17 30.33 18.22
CA ASP A 65 16.70 31.73 18.27
C ASP A 65 15.36 31.85 19.04
N PRO A 66 15.24 32.71 20.06
CA PRO A 66 14.00 32.88 20.82
C PRO A 66 12.76 33.16 19.96
N ARG A 67 12.92 33.79 18.79
CA ARG A 67 11.83 34.12 17.86
C ARG A 67 11.07 32.88 17.37
N TRP A 68 11.69 31.69 17.36
CA TRP A 68 11.02 30.41 17.07
C TRP A 68 9.96 29.99 18.11
N LYS A 69 9.91 30.61 19.29
CA LYS A 69 8.86 30.37 20.29
C LYS A 69 7.58 31.15 19.96
N ASP A 70 7.74 32.37 19.46
CA ASP A 70 6.66 33.33 19.27
C ASP A 70 6.23 33.51 17.79
N CYS A 71 6.87 32.77 16.87
CA CYS A 71 6.59 32.84 15.43
C CYS A 71 5.18 32.38 15.04
N TRP A 72 4.51 31.65 15.93
CA TRP A 72 3.20 31.08 15.71
C TRP A 72 2.33 31.13 16.98
N LYS A 73 1.06 31.50 16.82
CA LYS A 73 0.09 31.59 17.93
C LYS A 73 -0.27 30.19 18.45
N GLY A 74 -0.20 29.99 19.76
CA GLY A 74 -0.63 28.74 20.41
C GLY A 74 0.41 27.61 20.41
N GLY A 75 1.65 27.86 19.99
CA GLY A 75 2.76 26.91 20.09
C GLY A 75 3.59 26.80 18.81
N ARG A 76 4.63 25.98 18.84
CA ARG A 76 5.53 25.72 17.71
C ARG A 76 4.84 24.88 16.63
N VAL A 77 4.99 25.29 15.37
CA VAL A 77 4.69 24.44 14.20
C VAL A 77 5.90 23.55 13.90
N THR A 78 5.67 22.30 13.56
CA THR A 78 6.71 21.40 13.03
C THR A 78 6.37 20.99 11.61
N ALA A 79 7.36 20.51 10.85
CA ALA A 79 7.17 20.03 9.50
C ALA A 79 7.69 18.60 9.39
N LYS A 80 6.89 17.72 8.78
CA LYS A 80 7.33 16.38 8.36
C LYS A 80 7.62 16.45 6.86
N LEU A 81 8.81 16.00 6.46
CA LEU A 81 9.21 15.84 5.06
C LEU A 81 9.31 14.34 4.78
N ASP A 82 8.36 13.81 4.03
CA ASP A 82 8.33 12.42 3.56
C ASP A 82 8.80 12.33 2.10
N SER A 83 9.26 11.15 1.68
CA SER A 83 9.71 10.87 0.32
C SER A 83 9.35 9.46 -0.10
N ASP A 84 9.13 9.25 -1.40
CA ASP A 84 8.93 7.94 -2.04
C ASP A 84 10.24 7.19 -2.36
N SER A 85 11.38 7.67 -1.83
CA SER A 85 12.71 7.04 -1.90
C SER A 85 12.72 5.57 -1.46
N PRO A 86 13.52 4.68 -2.09
CA PRO A 86 14.53 4.94 -3.14
C PRO A 86 13.92 5.13 -4.54
N ALA A 87 14.57 5.91 -5.40
CA ALA A 87 14.16 6.09 -6.79
C ALA A 87 15.29 5.73 -7.78
N LEU A 88 14.91 5.26 -8.98
CA LEU A 88 15.85 4.92 -10.03
C LEU A 88 16.48 6.17 -10.66
N VAL A 89 17.74 6.11 -11.07
CA VAL A 89 18.37 7.21 -11.82
C VAL A 89 17.73 7.36 -13.21
N GLY A 90 17.19 8.55 -13.47
CA GLY A 90 16.36 8.86 -14.65
C GLY A 90 14.86 8.94 -14.35
N SER A 91 14.39 8.37 -13.24
CA SER A 91 13.00 8.44 -12.80
C SER A 91 12.66 9.77 -12.11
N ASN A 92 11.45 9.89 -11.55
CA ASN A 92 11.10 10.99 -10.67
C ASN A 92 11.10 10.52 -9.20
N MET A 93 11.47 11.42 -8.30
CA MET A 93 11.39 11.28 -6.84
C MET A 93 10.42 12.34 -6.33
N THR A 94 9.46 11.96 -5.49
CA THR A 94 8.45 12.84 -4.90
C THR A 94 8.71 13.06 -3.41
N PHE A 95 8.56 14.32 -3.00
CA PHE A 95 8.65 14.80 -1.63
C PHE A 95 7.32 15.39 -1.21
N VAL A 96 6.85 15.04 -0.02
CA VAL A 96 5.62 15.57 0.57
C VAL A 96 5.98 16.25 1.89
N VAL A 97 5.74 17.56 1.96
CA VAL A 97 5.86 18.33 3.20
C VAL A 97 4.48 18.44 3.83
N THR A 98 4.38 18.13 5.12
CA THR A 98 3.16 18.29 5.92
C THR A 98 3.46 19.09 7.17
N LEU A 99 2.77 20.22 7.35
CA LEU A 99 2.84 21.03 8.56
C LEU A 99 1.99 20.41 9.67
N GLN A 100 2.61 20.26 10.82
CA GLN A 100 1.99 19.82 12.06
C GLN A 100 1.78 21.04 12.94
N PHE A 101 0.53 21.52 12.99
CA PHE A 101 0.14 22.65 13.83
C PHE A 101 0.05 22.25 15.32
N PRO A 102 0.11 23.23 16.24
CA PRO A 102 -0.22 23.01 17.64
C PRO A 102 -1.63 22.40 17.79
N ARG A 103 -1.88 21.75 18.93
CA ARG A 103 -3.17 21.13 19.24
C ARG A 103 -4.34 22.10 19.00
N CYS A 104 -5.42 21.56 18.45
CA CYS A 104 -6.67 22.28 18.16
C CYS A 104 -6.56 23.38 17.10
N GLN A 105 -5.61 23.26 16.16
CA GLN A 105 -5.51 24.15 15.00
C GLN A 105 -5.53 23.35 13.71
N LYS A 106 -6.30 23.81 12.73
CA LYS A 106 -6.36 23.21 11.40
C LYS A 106 -6.51 24.25 10.30
N GLU A 107 -6.24 23.83 9.07
CA GLU A 107 -6.53 24.63 7.88
C GLU A 107 -8.01 24.45 7.47
N ASP A 108 -8.65 25.53 7.00
CA ASP A 108 -10.01 25.47 6.43
C ASP A 108 -9.99 25.26 4.90
N ASN A 109 -11.12 25.46 4.20
CA ASN A 109 -11.19 25.31 2.74
C ASN A 109 -10.63 26.51 1.95
N ASP A 110 -10.47 27.67 2.60
CA ASP A 110 -10.00 28.91 2.01
C ASP A 110 -8.49 29.15 2.25
N GLY A 111 -7.86 28.31 3.07
CA GLY A 111 -6.44 28.36 3.37
C GLY A 111 -6.09 29.10 4.67
N ASN A 112 -7.09 29.46 5.46
CA ASN A 112 -6.94 30.10 6.77
C ASN A 112 -6.61 29.06 7.83
N ILE A 113 -6.04 29.53 8.95
CA ILE A 113 -5.85 28.68 10.14
C ILE A 113 -6.90 29.04 11.17
N ILE A 114 -7.62 28.02 11.62
CA ILE A 114 -8.76 28.12 12.53
C ILE A 114 -8.53 27.28 13.79
N TYR A 115 -9.09 27.73 14.91
CA TYR A 115 -9.19 26.90 16.11
C TYR A 115 -10.33 25.88 15.95
N GLU A 116 -10.11 24.67 16.44
CA GLU A 116 -11.15 23.67 16.58
C GLU A 116 -12.11 24.04 17.73
N ARG A 117 -13.42 23.90 17.49
CA ARG A 117 -14.47 24.44 18.38
C ARG A 117 -14.28 24.04 19.84
N ASN A 118 -13.86 22.80 20.09
CA ASN A 118 -13.77 22.19 21.42
C ASN A 118 -12.62 22.72 22.29
N CYS A 119 -11.77 23.61 21.77
CA CYS A 119 -10.60 24.12 22.48
C CYS A 119 -10.59 25.64 22.69
N THR A 120 -11.63 26.33 22.25
CA THR A 120 -11.86 27.74 22.59
C THR A 120 -12.43 27.81 24.01
N LYS A 121 -11.89 28.68 24.88
CA LYS A 121 -12.44 28.89 26.23
C LYS A 121 -13.88 29.40 26.19
N ASP A 122 -14.14 30.29 25.25
CA ASP A 122 -15.46 30.78 24.89
C ASP A 122 -15.83 30.17 23.54
N PRO A 123 -16.57 29.03 23.50
CA PRO A 123 -17.04 28.47 22.24
C PRO A 123 -18.01 29.46 21.56
N PRO A 124 -17.93 29.62 20.23
CA PRO A 124 -18.77 30.57 19.51
C PRO A 124 -20.27 30.30 19.72
N ALA A 125 -21.06 31.37 19.84
CA ALA A 125 -22.49 31.31 20.16
C ALA A 125 -23.34 30.71 19.02
N SER A 126 -22.81 30.62 17.80
CA SER A 126 -23.43 29.95 16.67
C SER A 126 -22.47 28.95 16.01
N GLN A 127 -23.02 27.97 15.31
CA GLN A 127 -22.25 26.92 14.63
C GLN A 127 -21.36 27.46 13.48
N ASP A 128 -21.69 28.65 12.98
CA ASP A 128 -21.07 29.35 11.83
C ASP A 128 -19.97 30.34 12.22
N GLN A 129 -19.89 30.77 13.49
CA GLN A 129 -18.94 31.81 13.92
C GLN A 129 -17.54 31.21 14.17
N GLN A 130 -16.80 30.99 13.09
CA GLN A 130 -15.46 30.38 13.12
C GLN A 130 -14.41 31.30 13.76
N VAL A 131 -13.65 30.76 14.72
CA VAL A 131 -12.53 31.49 15.37
C VAL A 131 -11.23 31.24 14.61
N TYR A 132 -10.59 32.31 14.14
CA TYR A 132 -9.38 32.27 13.33
C TYR A 132 -8.11 32.47 14.17
N VAL A 133 -7.10 31.63 13.96
CA VAL A 133 -5.72 31.87 14.37
C VAL A 133 -5.09 32.92 13.45
N TYR A 134 -5.29 32.72 12.14
CA TYR A 134 -4.88 33.62 11.05
C TYR A 134 -5.99 33.66 10.01
N ASN A 135 -6.72 34.78 9.95
CA ASN A 135 -7.66 35.06 8.87
C ASN A 135 -6.88 35.59 7.67
N TRP A 136 -6.77 34.73 6.67
CA TRP A 136 -6.06 34.94 5.43
C TRP A 136 -7.00 34.95 4.20
N THR A 137 -8.27 35.33 4.36
CA THR A 137 -9.10 35.76 3.22
C THR A 137 -9.59 37.21 3.38
N GLU A 138 -9.76 37.70 4.61
CA GLU A 138 -10.07 39.10 4.91
C GLU A 138 -9.06 40.09 4.28
N TRP A 139 -7.76 39.83 4.45
CA TRP A 139 -6.67 40.61 3.83
C TRP A 139 -6.62 40.55 2.28
N ILE A 140 -7.37 39.63 1.65
CA ILE A 140 -7.43 39.41 0.19
C ILE A 140 -8.73 39.97 -0.40
N ASN A 141 -9.81 40.02 0.39
CA ASN A 141 -11.10 40.56 -0.04
C ASN A 141 -11.08 42.09 -0.19
N ASN A 142 -10.16 42.79 0.49
CA ASN A 142 -9.82 44.20 0.20
C ASN A 142 -9.11 44.41 -1.16
N CYS A 143 -9.10 43.39 -2.04
CA CYS A 143 -8.27 43.33 -3.24
C CYS A 143 -9.09 42.75 -4.42
N SER A 144 -10.20 43.43 -4.75
CA SER A 144 -11.01 43.19 -5.95
C SER A 144 -10.17 43.18 -7.23
N TRP A 145 -10.64 42.43 -8.23
CA TRP A 145 -9.90 41.99 -9.43
C TRP A 145 -9.03 43.05 -10.13
N GLU A 146 -9.45 44.32 -10.13
CA GLU A 146 -8.83 45.35 -10.97
C GLU A 146 -7.89 46.33 -10.25
N ASN A 147 -8.03 46.59 -8.94
CA ASN A 147 -7.25 47.62 -8.25
C ASN A 147 -6.81 47.25 -6.82
N CYS A 148 -5.73 46.49 -6.72
CA CYS A 148 -4.91 46.40 -5.50
C CYS A 148 -3.86 47.52 -5.47
N THR A 149 -4.15 48.66 -4.85
CA THR A 149 -3.19 49.75 -4.62
C THR A 149 -2.22 49.49 -3.46
N SER A 150 -2.50 48.48 -2.62
CA SER A 150 -1.56 47.95 -1.61
C SER A 150 -0.46 47.10 -2.25
N ASN A 151 0.53 47.79 -2.83
CA ASN A 151 1.90 47.35 -3.12
C ASN A 151 2.10 45.85 -3.43
N ARG A 152 2.04 45.48 -4.73
CA ARG A 152 2.27 44.10 -5.24
C ARG A 152 3.66 43.52 -4.93
N SER A 153 4.61 44.31 -4.41
CA SER A 153 6.01 43.94 -4.17
C SER A 153 6.26 42.79 -3.20
N HIS A 154 5.28 42.41 -2.37
CA HIS A 154 5.44 41.35 -1.37
C HIS A 154 5.01 39.95 -1.86
N ASN A 155 4.45 39.81 -3.07
CA ASN A 155 4.01 38.52 -3.64
C ASN A 155 5.10 37.87 -4.51
N VAL A 156 6.32 37.86 -3.99
CA VAL A 156 7.53 37.37 -4.66
C VAL A 156 8.26 36.39 -3.74
N PHE A 157 8.94 35.42 -4.33
CA PHE A 157 9.86 34.53 -3.66
C PHE A 157 11.11 35.27 -3.12
N PRO A 158 11.91 34.66 -2.22
CA PRO A 158 13.14 35.29 -1.71
C PRO A 158 14.17 35.69 -2.77
N ASP A 159 14.13 35.11 -3.98
CA ASP A 159 14.95 35.51 -5.14
C ASP A 159 14.30 36.58 -6.05
N GLY A 160 13.17 37.15 -5.63
CA GLY A 160 12.44 38.22 -6.32
C GLY A 160 11.50 37.76 -7.43
N ARG A 161 11.42 36.46 -7.75
CA ARG A 161 10.48 35.96 -8.77
C ARG A 161 9.02 36.08 -8.26
N PRO A 162 8.07 36.52 -9.10
CA PRO A 162 6.66 36.57 -8.70
C PRO A 162 6.09 35.17 -8.47
N PHE A 163 5.13 35.06 -7.57
CA PHE A 163 4.39 33.81 -7.39
C PHE A 163 3.60 33.43 -8.65
N PRO A 164 3.38 32.13 -8.94
CA PRO A 164 2.58 31.73 -10.11
C PRO A 164 1.09 32.04 -9.91
N HIS A 165 0.45 32.64 -10.92
CA HIS A 165 -0.92 33.17 -10.84
C HIS A 165 -1.97 32.20 -11.43
N TYR A 166 -2.12 31.01 -10.84
CA TYR A 166 -3.19 30.04 -11.20
C TYR A 166 -4.44 30.21 -10.30
N PRO A 167 -5.63 29.71 -10.68
CA PRO A 167 -6.84 29.81 -9.85
C PRO A 167 -6.62 29.33 -8.41
N GLY A 168 -6.96 30.18 -7.44
CA GLY A 168 -6.74 29.89 -6.01
C GLY A 168 -5.32 30.12 -5.48
N TRP A 169 -4.37 30.64 -6.27
CA TRP A 169 -2.99 30.93 -5.80
C TRP A 169 -2.94 31.77 -4.52
N ARG A 170 -3.89 32.71 -4.36
CA ARG A 170 -3.97 33.59 -3.19
C ARG A 170 -4.22 32.84 -1.87
N ARG A 171 -4.83 31.63 -1.92
CA ARG A 171 -5.10 30.75 -0.77
C ARG A 171 -3.88 29.96 -0.30
N ARG A 172 -2.75 30.06 -1.01
CA ARG A 172 -1.49 29.39 -0.66
C ARG A 172 -0.63 30.31 0.21
N ASN A 173 -0.83 30.20 1.52
CA ASN A 173 -0.28 31.13 2.50
C ASN A 173 1.12 30.75 3.01
N PHE A 174 1.66 29.62 2.55
CA PHE A 174 2.99 29.13 2.90
C PHE A 174 3.91 29.10 1.67
N VAL A 175 5.18 29.41 1.89
CA VAL A 175 6.27 29.35 0.91
C VAL A 175 7.24 28.27 1.37
N TYR A 176 7.53 27.33 0.48
CA TYR A 176 8.43 26.20 0.71
C TYR A 176 9.65 26.38 -0.17
N MET A 177 10.85 26.35 0.44
CA MET A 177 12.12 26.36 -0.28
C MET A 177 12.85 25.05 -0.01
N PHE A 178 12.92 24.21 -1.05
CA PHE A 178 13.68 22.97 -1.07
C PHE A 178 15.13 23.27 -1.44
N HIS A 179 16.08 22.56 -0.82
CA HIS A 179 17.52 22.70 -1.05
C HIS A 179 18.21 21.34 -1.09
N THR A 180 19.04 21.16 -2.12
CA THR A 180 19.95 20.01 -2.29
C THR A 180 20.99 20.34 -3.36
N PHE A 181 22.17 19.69 -3.35
CA PHE A 181 23.23 19.84 -4.38
C PHE A 181 23.59 21.28 -4.77
N GLY A 182 23.74 22.20 -3.80
CA GLY A 182 24.09 23.61 -4.08
C GLY A 182 23.00 24.38 -4.84
N GLN A 183 21.76 23.88 -4.81
CA GLN A 183 20.66 24.37 -5.62
C GLN A 183 19.38 24.45 -4.78
N TYR A 184 18.50 25.38 -5.13
CA TYR A 184 17.19 25.55 -4.50
C TYR A 184 16.02 25.55 -5.50
N TYR A 185 14.84 25.16 -5.00
CA TYR A 185 13.56 25.23 -5.69
C TYR A 185 12.47 25.77 -4.76
N GLN A 186 11.54 26.57 -5.28
CA GLN A 186 10.60 27.36 -4.46
C GLN A 186 9.17 27.18 -4.97
N ILE A 187 8.23 26.90 -4.05
CA ILE A 187 6.79 26.81 -4.37
C ILE A 187 5.93 27.47 -3.29
N THR A 188 4.71 27.85 -3.67
CA THR A 188 3.65 28.22 -2.72
C THR A 188 2.74 27.02 -2.47
N GLY A 189 2.39 26.80 -1.21
CA GLY A 189 1.64 25.63 -0.75
C GLY A 189 0.56 25.98 0.28
N ARG A 190 -0.20 24.94 0.66
CA ARG A 190 -1.16 24.94 1.77
C ARG A 190 -0.44 24.45 3.04
N SER A 191 -1.15 23.91 4.04
CA SER A 191 -0.53 23.16 5.15
C SER A 191 0.24 21.91 4.69
N SER A 192 -0.03 21.43 3.48
CA SER A 192 0.80 20.44 2.79
C SER A 192 1.22 20.95 1.41
N ALA A 193 2.37 20.46 0.95
CA ALA A 193 2.92 20.73 -0.38
C ALA A 193 3.68 19.51 -0.92
N THR A 194 3.37 19.13 -2.15
CA THR A 194 4.05 18.04 -2.88
C THR A 194 4.98 18.63 -3.93
N PHE A 195 6.15 18.04 -4.08
CA PHE A 195 7.17 18.45 -5.04
C PHE A 195 7.86 17.20 -5.62
N SER A 196 8.00 17.11 -6.94
CA SER A 196 8.71 16.01 -7.60
C SER A 196 9.92 16.54 -8.39
N VAL A 197 11.04 15.81 -8.31
CA VAL A 197 12.30 16.11 -9.00
C VAL A 197 12.73 14.93 -9.86
N ASN A 198 13.21 15.21 -11.07
CA ASN A 198 13.79 14.18 -11.92
C ASN A 198 15.23 13.85 -11.49
N THR A 199 15.56 12.56 -11.42
CA THR A 199 16.83 12.06 -10.87
C THR A 199 17.94 11.90 -11.91
N ALA A 200 17.72 12.16 -13.20
CA ALA A 200 18.71 11.92 -14.26
C ALA A 200 20.05 12.68 -14.07
N ASN A 201 20.00 13.85 -13.42
CA ASN A 201 21.17 14.68 -13.10
C ASN A 201 21.62 14.54 -11.64
N ILE A 202 21.03 13.62 -10.86
CA ILE A 202 21.40 13.33 -9.47
C ILE A 202 22.38 12.16 -9.45
N THR A 203 23.48 12.32 -8.71
CA THR A 203 24.46 11.25 -8.48
C THR A 203 23.85 10.08 -7.70
N LEU A 204 24.31 8.85 -7.94
CA LEU A 204 23.89 7.69 -7.14
C LEU A 204 24.26 7.84 -5.65
N GLY A 205 23.50 7.19 -4.77
CA GLY A 205 23.76 7.15 -3.32
C GLY A 205 22.72 7.89 -2.47
N LYS A 206 23.10 8.13 -1.20
CA LYS A 206 22.29 8.81 -0.17
C LYS A 206 22.54 10.32 -0.21
N HIS A 207 21.47 11.09 -0.25
CA HIS A 207 21.48 12.56 -0.31
C HIS A 207 20.50 13.15 0.70
N VAL A 208 20.67 14.43 1.01
CA VAL A 208 19.76 15.16 1.91
C VAL A 208 18.92 16.14 1.10
N MET A 209 17.61 16.11 1.32
CA MET A 209 16.68 17.14 0.92
C MET A 209 16.35 17.97 2.16
N ALA A 210 16.72 19.25 2.16
CA ALA A 210 16.31 20.19 3.19
C ALA A 210 15.12 21.03 2.70
N VAL A 211 14.21 21.41 3.61
CA VAL A 211 13.13 22.35 3.32
C VAL A 211 12.98 23.38 4.44
N SER A 212 12.95 24.66 4.06
CA SER A 212 12.58 25.76 4.94
C SER A 212 11.19 26.27 4.58
N ILE A 213 10.32 26.46 5.59
CA ILE A 213 8.93 26.88 5.41
C ILE A 213 8.67 28.23 6.08
N TYR A 214 8.09 29.14 5.31
CA TYR A 214 7.70 30.48 5.73
C TYR A 214 6.19 30.68 5.54
N ARG A 215 5.52 31.29 6.53
CA ARG A 215 4.15 31.81 6.35
C ARG A 215 4.19 33.24 5.84
N ARG A 216 3.19 33.65 5.07
CA ARG A 216 2.97 35.07 4.74
C ARG A 216 2.65 35.86 6.02
N GLY A 217 3.29 37.02 6.17
CA GLY A 217 2.98 38.04 7.17
C GLY A 217 2.57 39.36 6.52
N HIS A 218 2.38 40.41 7.32
CA HIS A 218 1.82 41.70 6.85
C HIS A 218 2.86 42.58 6.11
N SER A 219 4.12 42.54 6.54
CA SER A 219 5.23 43.34 5.97
C SER A 219 6.37 42.47 5.45
N ALA A 220 6.65 41.37 6.16
CA ALA A 220 7.61 40.33 5.80
C ALA A 220 7.01 38.95 6.02
N TYR A 221 7.62 37.94 5.40
CA TYR A 221 7.34 36.54 5.69
C TYR A 221 7.93 36.16 7.05
N VAL A 222 7.36 35.12 7.67
CA VAL A 222 7.81 34.64 8.98
C VAL A 222 8.21 33.16 8.84
N PRO A 223 9.45 32.78 9.14
CA PRO A 223 9.83 31.37 9.18
C PRO A 223 9.05 30.66 10.30
N ILE A 224 8.58 29.44 10.02
CA ILE A 224 7.72 28.69 10.95
C ILE A 224 8.21 27.28 11.25
N ALA A 225 8.90 26.65 10.30
CA ALA A 225 9.44 25.30 10.44
C ALA A 225 10.57 25.08 9.45
N ARG A 226 11.42 24.10 9.78
CA ARG A 226 12.40 23.49 8.89
C ARG A 226 12.28 21.97 9.02
N ALA A 227 12.58 21.24 7.97
CA ALA A 227 12.67 19.78 7.98
C ALA A 227 13.77 19.32 7.02
N SER A 228 14.29 18.13 7.24
CA SER A 228 15.20 17.48 6.30
C SER A 228 14.94 15.98 6.27
N ALA A 229 15.16 15.36 5.10
CA ALA A 229 14.99 13.93 4.90
C ALA A 229 16.15 13.40 4.05
N ILE A 230 16.58 12.18 4.36
CA ILE A 230 17.54 11.44 3.53
C ILE A 230 16.77 10.72 2.43
N TYR A 231 17.23 10.85 1.19
CA TYR A 231 16.69 10.12 0.04
C TYR A 231 17.80 9.40 -0.72
N VAL A 232 17.43 8.38 -1.49
CA VAL A 232 18.38 7.49 -2.18
C VAL A 232 18.08 7.46 -3.67
N VAL A 233 19.09 7.73 -4.48
CA VAL A 233 19.04 7.50 -5.94
C VAL A 233 19.90 6.29 -6.27
N THR A 234 19.32 5.33 -6.99
CA THR A 234 19.91 4.00 -7.25
C THR A 234 19.87 3.68 -8.75
N ASP A 235 20.86 2.94 -9.23
CA ASP A 235 20.87 2.31 -10.55
C ASP A 235 20.24 0.91 -10.54
N LYS A 236 20.08 0.33 -9.34
CA LYS A 236 19.46 -0.98 -9.09
C LYS A 236 17.98 -0.85 -8.78
N ILE A 237 17.18 -1.79 -9.30
CA ILE A 237 15.74 -1.86 -9.04
C ILE A 237 15.53 -2.24 -7.56
N PRO A 238 14.86 -1.41 -6.75
CA PRO A 238 14.52 -1.77 -5.38
C PRO A 238 13.34 -2.76 -5.40
N ILE A 239 13.53 -3.90 -4.72
CA ILE A 239 12.58 -5.02 -4.74
C ILE A 239 12.36 -5.56 -3.33
N PHE A 240 11.13 -5.98 -3.07
CA PHE A 240 10.71 -6.68 -1.88
C PHE A 240 10.15 -8.04 -2.28
N VAL A 241 10.50 -9.10 -1.56
CA VAL A 241 9.95 -10.44 -1.79
C VAL A 241 9.14 -10.83 -0.56
N SER A 242 7.89 -11.21 -0.77
CA SER A 242 7.05 -11.85 0.25
C SER A 242 7.04 -13.36 -0.01
N MET A 243 7.20 -14.14 1.05
CA MET A 243 7.17 -15.61 1.00
C MET A 243 5.95 -16.10 1.77
N PHE A 244 5.27 -17.11 1.24
CA PHE A 244 4.12 -17.74 1.87
C PHE A 244 4.15 -19.24 1.59
N GLN A 245 3.85 -20.05 2.59
CA GLN A 245 3.70 -21.50 2.41
C GLN A 245 2.45 -21.97 3.13
N LYS A 246 1.79 -22.99 2.57
CA LYS A 246 0.64 -23.62 3.21
C LYS A 246 1.13 -24.48 4.40
N HIS A 247 0.43 -24.38 5.52
CA HIS A 247 0.70 -25.06 6.80
C HIS A 247 1.92 -24.55 7.58
N ASP A 248 2.65 -23.55 7.08
CA ASP A 248 3.63 -22.82 7.89
C ASP A 248 2.93 -22.12 9.06
N ARG A 249 3.47 -22.29 10.28
CA ARG A 249 2.94 -21.70 11.53
C ARG A 249 3.33 -20.22 11.69
N ASN A 250 4.43 -19.77 11.07
CA ASN A 250 5.01 -18.45 11.29
C ASN A 250 5.76 -17.89 10.06
N ILE A 251 5.00 -17.25 9.18
CA ILE A 251 5.42 -16.57 7.94
C ILE A 251 6.60 -15.57 8.05
N SER A 252 7.08 -15.26 9.26
CA SER A 252 8.13 -14.26 9.52
C SER A 252 9.50 -14.82 9.91
N ASP A 253 9.64 -16.10 10.24
CA ASP A 253 10.94 -16.67 10.68
C ASP A 253 11.81 -17.23 9.55
N SER A 254 11.27 -17.35 8.34
CA SER A 254 11.93 -17.94 7.16
C SER A 254 12.27 -19.44 7.32
N ILE A 255 11.53 -20.14 8.18
CA ILE A 255 11.49 -21.60 8.28
C ILE A 255 10.33 -22.10 7.42
N PHE A 256 10.56 -23.18 6.67
CA PHE A 256 9.58 -23.72 5.74
C PHE A 256 9.58 -25.25 5.74
N ILE A 257 8.46 -25.82 5.36
CA ILE A 257 8.18 -27.26 5.38
C ILE A 257 8.68 -27.91 4.08
N LYS A 258 9.43 -29.00 4.19
CA LYS A 258 9.88 -29.83 3.08
C LYS A 258 8.70 -30.37 2.27
N ASP A 259 8.88 -30.55 0.96
CA ASP A 259 7.89 -31.10 0.01
C ASP A 259 6.58 -30.27 -0.13
N SER A 260 6.43 -29.16 0.59
CA SER A 260 5.31 -28.21 0.44
C SER A 260 5.72 -27.00 -0.43
N PRO A 261 4.90 -26.56 -1.40
CA PRO A 261 5.25 -25.46 -2.30
C PRO A 261 5.24 -24.11 -1.59
N ILE A 262 6.39 -23.43 -1.58
CA ILE A 262 6.52 -22.03 -1.14
C ILE A 262 6.17 -21.13 -2.33
N THR A 263 5.30 -20.17 -2.11
CA THR A 263 4.95 -19.11 -3.05
C THR A 263 5.80 -17.87 -2.76
N PHE A 264 6.45 -17.34 -3.79
CA PHE A 264 7.27 -16.14 -3.77
C PHE A 264 6.56 -15.04 -4.56
N ASP A 265 6.28 -13.90 -3.94
CA ASP A 265 5.63 -12.74 -4.54
C ASP A 265 6.60 -11.55 -4.55
N VAL A 266 6.98 -11.10 -5.75
CA VAL A 266 7.95 -10.01 -5.93
C VAL A 266 7.25 -8.67 -6.17
N LYS A 267 7.52 -7.71 -5.28
CA LYS A 267 7.03 -6.33 -5.39
C LYS A 267 8.18 -5.39 -5.75
N ILE A 268 8.05 -4.76 -6.92
CA ILE A 268 8.99 -3.75 -7.41
C ILE A 268 8.57 -2.38 -6.85
N HIS A 269 9.54 -1.64 -6.30
CA HIS A 269 9.33 -0.28 -5.81
C HIS A 269 9.61 0.73 -6.92
N ASP A 270 8.55 1.13 -7.63
CA ASP A 270 8.59 2.18 -8.65
C ASP A 270 7.40 3.16 -8.48
N PRO A 271 7.48 4.11 -7.53
CA PRO A 271 6.42 5.08 -7.27
C PRO A 271 6.17 6.06 -8.43
N SER A 272 7.12 6.16 -9.36
CA SER A 272 7.07 7.08 -10.49
C SER A 272 6.58 6.44 -11.80
N TYR A 273 6.28 5.13 -11.79
CA TYR A 273 5.89 4.34 -12.96
C TYR A 273 6.92 4.38 -14.11
N TYR A 274 8.20 4.56 -13.79
CA TYR A 274 9.34 4.61 -14.72
C TYR A 274 9.56 3.29 -15.48
N LEU A 275 9.23 2.16 -14.86
CA LEU A 275 9.35 0.81 -15.41
C LEU A 275 8.06 0.30 -16.08
N ASN A 276 6.97 1.09 -16.08
CA ASN A 276 5.64 0.63 -16.53
C ASN A 276 5.60 0.16 -18.01
N ASN A 277 6.50 0.68 -18.85
CA ASN A 277 6.62 0.30 -20.27
C ASN A 277 7.86 -0.59 -20.52
N SER A 278 8.47 -1.17 -19.49
CA SER A 278 9.66 -2.02 -19.60
C SER A 278 9.30 -3.51 -19.66
N ALA A 279 10.11 -4.30 -20.36
CA ALA A 279 10.00 -5.76 -20.31
C ALA A 279 10.76 -6.28 -19.08
N ILE A 280 10.06 -6.91 -18.15
CA ILE A 280 10.62 -7.37 -16.87
C ILE A 280 10.72 -8.90 -16.85
N SER A 281 11.84 -9.42 -16.34
CA SER A 281 12.08 -10.85 -16.13
C SER A 281 12.67 -11.11 -14.74
N TYR A 282 12.33 -12.26 -14.17
CA TYR A 282 12.69 -12.69 -12.82
C TYR A 282 13.53 -13.97 -12.94
N LYS A 283 14.82 -13.88 -12.60
CA LYS A 283 15.78 -15.00 -12.67
C LYS A 283 16.04 -15.49 -11.25
N TRP A 284 15.62 -16.71 -10.97
CA TRP A 284 15.65 -17.35 -9.66
C TRP A 284 16.73 -18.43 -9.61
N ASN A 285 17.45 -18.48 -8.49
CA ASN A 285 18.27 -19.60 -8.06
C ASN A 285 17.89 -19.90 -6.60
N PHE A 286 17.25 -21.04 -6.37
CA PHE A 286 16.77 -21.44 -5.04
C PHE A 286 17.88 -21.96 -4.11
N GLY A 287 19.09 -22.19 -4.64
CA GLY A 287 20.26 -22.61 -3.85
C GLY A 287 20.27 -24.10 -3.46
N ASP A 288 19.27 -24.86 -3.86
CA ASP A 288 19.08 -26.30 -3.60
C ASP A 288 19.65 -27.21 -4.71
N GLY A 289 20.20 -26.64 -5.78
CA GLY A 289 20.71 -27.37 -6.95
C GLY A 289 19.67 -27.59 -8.07
N SER A 290 18.43 -27.12 -7.92
CA SER A 290 17.39 -27.17 -8.97
C SER A 290 17.75 -26.39 -10.25
N GLY A 291 18.71 -25.47 -10.17
CA GLY A 291 19.25 -24.71 -11.31
C GLY A 291 18.75 -23.27 -11.36
N LEU A 292 18.81 -22.68 -12.56
CA LEU A 292 18.32 -21.33 -12.82
C LEU A 292 16.94 -21.39 -13.48
N PHE A 293 15.96 -20.76 -12.84
CA PHE A 293 14.59 -20.63 -13.37
C PHE A 293 14.34 -19.19 -13.81
N VAL A 294 13.66 -18.99 -14.95
CA VAL A 294 13.36 -17.66 -15.50
C VAL A 294 11.86 -17.52 -15.72
N ALA A 295 11.26 -16.50 -15.09
CA ALA A 295 9.84 -16.19 -15.18
C ALA A 295 9.60 -14.77 -15.72
N SER A 296 8.44 -14.56 -16.35
CA SER A 296 7.89 -13.24 -16.68
C SER A 296 6.87 -12.74 -15.65
N SER A 297 6.35 -13.63 -14.80
CA SER A 297 5.43 -13.32 -13.70
C SER A 297 6.20 -12.87 -12.44
N PRO A 298 5.72 -11.87 -11.68
CA PRO A 298 6.28 -11.49 -10.39
C PRO A 298 6.03 -12.56 -9.29
N THR A 299 5.03 -13.42 -9.48
CA THR A 299 4.69 -14.49 -8.54
C THR A 299 5.13 -15.84 -9.12
N THR A 300 5.80 -16.67 -8.31
CA THR A 300 6.25 -18.03 -8.66
C THR A 300 6.16 -18.96 -7.45
N SER A 301 6.29 -20.28 -7.65
CA SER A 301 6.32 -21.25 -6.56
C SER A 301 7.43 -22.29 -6.76
N HIS A 302 8.06 -22.70 -5.66
CA HIS A 302 9.12 -23.71 -5.64
C HIS A 302 8.96 -24.65 -4.45
N THR A 303 9.39 -25.89 -4.59
CA THR A 303 9.29 -26.94 -3.56
C THR A 303 10.68 -27.47 -3.26
N TYR A 304 11.14 -27.31 -2.02
CA TYR A 304 12.40 -27.87 -1.54
C TYR A 304 12.17 -29.32 -1.08
N THR A 305 12.88 -30.27 -1.68
CA THR A 305 12.76 -31.71 -1.39
C THR A 305 13.80 -32.23 -0.40
N LEU A 306 14.79 -31.41 -0.07
CA LEU A 306 15.85 -31.69 0.91
C LEU A 306 15.68 -30.76 2.12
N GLN A 307 15.96 -31.28 3.31
CA GLN A 307 16.09 -30.46 4.51
C GLN A 307 17.43 -29.71 4.51
N GLY A 308 17.48 -28.57 5.19
CA GLY A 308 18.69 -27.78 5.39
C GLY A 308 18.52 -26.29 5.10
N ASN A 309 19.65 -25.57 5.11
CA ASN A 309 19.66 -24.13 4.93
C ASN A 309 20.06 -23.79 3.49
N PHE A 310 19.19 -23.09 2.77
CA PHE A 310 19.38 -22.68 1.38
C PHE A 310 19.55 -21.17 1.28
N THR A 311 20.26 -20.71 0.25
CA THR A 311 20.40 -19.28 -0.07
C THR A 311 19.67 -18.98 -1.37
N LEU A 312 18.47 -18.41 -1.23
CA LEU A 312 17.67 -17.94 -2.35
C LEU A 312 18.31 -16.69 -2.95
N ASN A 313 18.49 -16.68 -4.26
CA ASN A 313 18.96 -15.51 -5.01
C ASN A 313 18.00 -15.20 -6.17
N LEU A 314 17.50 -13.97 -6.18
CA LEU A 314 16.66 -13.40 -7.23
C LEU A 314 17.40 -12.27 -7.93
N THR A 315 17.45 -12.31 -9.26
CA THR A 315 17.81 -11.16 -10.11
C THR A 315 16.60 -10.75 -10.94
N VAL A 316 16.11 -9.53 -10.73
CA VAL A 316 15.07 -8.90 -11.55
C VAL A 316 15.74 -8.07 -12.62
N GLN A 317 15.46 -8.31 -13.90
CA GLN A 317 16.00 -7.54 -15.02
C GLN A 317 14.87 -6.84 -15.77
N ALA A 318 14.95 -5.51 -15.88
CA ALA A 318 14.04 -4.69 -16.68
C ALA A 318 14.77 -4.13 -17.92
N ILE A 319 14.14 -4.25 -19.08
CA ILE A 319 14.59 -3.70 -20.36
C ILE A 319 13.70 -2.50 -20.69
N ILE A 320 14.24 -1.29 -20.54
CA ILE A 320 13.50 -0.04 -20.71
C ILE A 320 13.72 0.45 -22.14
N PRO A 321 12.68 0.58 -22.99
CA PRO A 321 12.81 1.17 -24.32
C PRO A 321 13.09 2.67 -24.20
N VAL A 322 14.12 3.17 -24.89
CA VAL A 322 14.43 4.60 -24.96
C VAL A 322 14.53 5.07 -26.40
N PRO A 323 14.12 6.32 -26.71
CA PRO A 323 14.32 6.88 -28.04
C PRO A 323 15.81 6.93 -28.37
N CYS A 324 16.22 6.28 -29.46
CA CYS A 324 17.58 6.44 -29.97
C CYS A 324 17.86 7.91 -30.24
N ARG A 325 19.00 8.41 -29.73
CA ARG A 325 19.46 9.74 -30.13
C ARG A 325 19.81 9.67 -31.62
N PRO A 326 19.29 10.57 -32.48
CA PRO A 326 19.74 10.63 -33.85
C PRO A 326 21.24 10.94 -33.84
N VAL A 327 22.03 10.03 -34.41
CA VAL A 327 23.46 10.24 -34.61
C VAL A 327 23.59 11.39 -35.60
N THR A 328 23.81 12.61 -35.08
CA THR A 328 24.14 13.75 -35.92
C THR A 328 25.55 13.46 -36.47
N PRO A 329 25.72 13.28 -37.79
CA PRO A 329 27.04 12.98 -38.32
C PRO A 329 27.95 14.16 -37.98
N THR A 330 28.97 13.91 -37.17
CA THR A 330 30.03 14.89 -37.00
C THR A 330 30.70 15.00 -38.35
N ALA A 331 30.55 16.15 -39.01
CA ALA A 331 31.19 16.40 -40.29
C ALA A 331 32.69 16.11 -40.15
N PRO A 332 33.32 15.37 -41.09
CA PRO A 332 34.71 15.00 -40.96
C PRO A 332 35.55 16.27 -40.82
N LEU A 333 36.28 16.37 -39.70
CA LEU A 333 37.22 17.45 -39.46
C LEU A 333 38.26 17.43 -40.61
N PRO A 334 38.59 18.57 -41.24
CA PRO A 334 39.49 18.58 -42.37
C PRO A 334 40.86 18.00 -41.99
N THR A 335 41.25 16.93 -42.68
CA THR A 335 42.55 16.28 -42.54
C THR A 335 43.67 17.30 -42.68
N SER A 336 44.34 17.60 -41.57
CA SER A 336 45.64 18.27 -41.58
C SER A 336 46.73 17.21 -41.46
N GLU A 337 47.81 17.38 -42.20
CA GLU A 337 48.79 16.33 -42.45
C GLU A 337 49.56 15.90 -41.20
N VAL A 338 49.94 14.61 -41.20
CA VAL A 338 50.74 13.98 -40.14
C VAL A 338 52.15 14.55 -40.15
N THR A 339 52.66 14.94 -38.98
CA THR A 339 54.10 14.95 -38.71
C THR A 339 54.36 14.16 -37.43
N THR A 340 55.33 13.26 -37.48
CA THR A 340 55.61 12.23 -36.48
C THR A 340 56.42 12.75 -35.29
N GLY A 341 56.06 12.31 -34.08
CA GLY A 341 56.81 12.49 -32.83
C GLY A 341 56.35 11.46 -31.80
N ALA A 342 57.27 10.85 -31.06
CA ALA A 342 57.03 9.60 -30.32
C ALA A 342 56.82 9.77 -28.80
N SER A 343 56.08 8.80 -28.23
CA SER A 343 56.05 8.34 -26.82
C SER A 343 55.83 9.34 -25.67
N SER A 344 54.76 9.14 -24.89
CA SER A 344 54.86 8.51 -23.53
C SER A 344 53.48 8.44 -22.84
N ASP A 345 53.35 7.53 -21.87
CA ASP A 345 52.12 7.19 -21.13
C ASP A 345 51.42 8.36 -20.42
N SER A 346 50.07 8.31 -20.34
CA SER A 346 49.36 8.43 -19.05
C SER A 346 47.86 8.08 -19.14
N ASP A 347 47.42 7.32 -18.15
CA ASP A 347 46.08 6.86 -17.80
C ASP A 347 44.93 7.89 -17.94
N SER A 348 43.74 7.43 -18.36
CA SER A 348 42.47 8.16 -18.18
C SER A 348 41.25 7.23 -18.36
N SER A 349 40.73 6.72 -17.24
CA SER A 349 39.52 5.90 -17.20
C SER A 349 38.23 6.71 -17.41
N THR A 350 37.79 6.88 -18.66
CA THR A 350 36.38 7.24 -18.94
C THR A 350 35.49 6.02 -18.77
N ALA A 351 34.57 6.09 -17.80
CA ALA A 351 33.50 5.10 -17.65
C ALA A 351 32.55 5.20 -18.87
N VAL A 352 32.76 4.32 -19.84
CA VAL A 352 31.83 4.08 -20.93
C VAL A 352 30.64 3.32 -20.34
N GLU A 353 29.46 3.95 -20.30
CA GLU A 353 28.22 3.19 -20.18
C GLU A 353 28.18 2.22 -21.38
N LEU A 354 28.23 0.91 -21.09
CA LEU A 354 28.12 -0.15 -22.10
C LEU A 354 26.71 -0.12 -22.69
N MET A 355 26.52 0.73 -23.70
CA MET A 355 25.53 0.51 -24.74
C MET A 355 26.00 -0.69 -25.57
N GLU A 356 25.62 -1.88 -25.14
CA GLU A 356 25.72 -3.08 -25.98
C GLU A 356 24.75 -2.92 -27.14
N ASP A 357 25.29 -2.63 -28.32
CA ASP A 357 24.55 -2.55 -29.59
C ASP A 357 24.13 -3.97 -29.99
N ASN A 358 22.81 -4.22 -30.06
CA ASN A 358 22.22 -5.56 -30.15
C ASN A 358 21.11 -5.55 -31.25
N PRO A 359 20.81 -6.67 -31.95
CA PRO A 359 20.59 -6.63 -33.40
C PRO A 359 19.23 -6.11 -33.90
N ASP A 360 18.33 -5.73 -33.00
CA ASP A 360 16.96 -5.28 -33.33
C ASP A 360 16.87 -3.78 -33.67
N GLY A 361 17.98 -3.02 -33.59
CA GLY A 361 18.03 -1.59 -33.93
C GLY A 361 17.29 -0.66 -32.96
N GLY A 362 16.88 -1.18 -31.80
CA GLY A 362 16.26 -0.42 -30.71
C GLY A 362 17.25 -0.05 -29.61
N CYS A 363 17.16 1.18 -29.10
CA CYS A 363 17.98 1.62 -27.96
C CYS A 363 17.29 1.26 -26.64
N HIS A 364 18.00 0.57 -25.76
CA HIS A 364 17.46 0.08 -24.49
C HIS A 364 18.36 0.44 -23.30
N ILE A 365 17.75 0.69 -22.13
CA ILE A 365 18.46 0.77 -20.85
C ILE A 365 18.12 -0.49 -20.05
N TYR A 366 19.16 -1.21 -19.63
CA TYR A 366 19.02 -2.36 -18.75
C TYR A 366 19.13 -1.93 -17.29
N ARG A 367 18.18 -2.37 -16.45
CA ARG A 367 18.20 -2.17 -14.99
C ARG A 367 18.09 -3.52 -14.30
N ASN A 368 18.88 -3.74 -13.26
CA ASN A 368 18.91 -4.98 -12.50
C ASN A 368 18.59 -4.72 -11.02
N GLY A 369 17.68 -5.48 -10.44
CA GLY A 369 17.44 -5.58 -9.00
C GLY A 369 17.94 -6.92 -8.47
N PHE A 370 18.39 -6.96 -7.22
CA PHE A 370 18.95 -8.16 -6.60
C PHE A 370 18.35 -8.34 -5.21
N TYR A 371 17.94 -9.57 -4.90
CA TYR A 371 17.46 -9.96 -3.58
C TYR A 371 18.09 -11.31 -3.22
N SER A 372 18.56 -11.42 -1.97
CA SER A 372 19.20 -12.62 -1.46
C SER A 372 18.76 -12.83 -0.01
N THR A 373 18.37 -14.04 0.34
CA THR A 373 17.97 -14.40 1.71
C THR A 373 18.30 -15.85 2.03
N GLY A 374 18.58 -16.11 3.31
CA GLY A 374 18.61 -17.47 3.85
C GLY A 374 17.19 -17.99 4.07
N ILE A 375 17.01 -19.30 3.87
CA ILE A 375 15.78 -20.05 4.06
C ILE A 375 16.16 -21.35 4.78
N SER A 376 15.44 -21.73 5.83
CA SER A 376 15.64 -23.01 6.52
C SER A 376 14.51 -23.96 6.18
N VAL A 377 14.79 -25.16 5.68
CA VAL A 377 13.78 -26.16 5.31
C VAL A 377 13.86 -27.36 6.26
N VAL A 378 12.74 -27.68 6.87
CA VAL A 378 12.58 -28.73 7.90
C VAL A 378 11.41 -29.65 7.57
N GLU A 379 11.31 -30.79 8.24
CA GLU A 379 10.08 -31.59 8.20
C GLU A 379 9.00 -30.95 9.08
N GLY A 380 7.75 -31.04 8.62
CA GLY A 380 6.58 -30.42 9.23
C GLY A 380 5.30 -31.18 8.83
N ILE A 381 4.16 -30.82 9.42
CA ILE A 381 2.88 -31.48 9.21
C ILE A 381 2.27 -31.03 7.88
N LEU A 382 2.09 -31.97 6.96
CA LEU A 382 1.59 -31.74 5.60
C LEU A 382 0.06 -31.92 5.49
N GLU A 383 -0.51 -32.83 6.25
CA GLU A 383 -1.95 -33.15 6.21
C GLU A 383 -2.42 -33.69 7.57
N VAL A 384 -3.67 -33.41 7.93
CA VAL A 384 -4.37 -33.97 9.09
C VAL A 384 -5.73 -34.46 8.62
N ASN A 385 -6.15 -35.64 9.08
CA ASN A 385 -7.45 -36.23 8.76
C ASN A 385 -8.12 -36.79 10.02
N ILE A 386 -9.42 -36.57 10.15
CA ILE A 386 -10.26 -37.19 11.19
C ILE A 386 -10.81 -38.49 10.61
N ILE A 387 -10.36 -39.64 11.13
CA ILE A 387 -10.70 -40.96 10.58
C ILE A 387 -11.89 -41.61 11.28
N GLN A 388 -12.14 -41.28 12.56
CA GLN A 388 -13.27 -41.79 13.33
C GLN A 388 -13.70 -40.77 14.39
N MET A 389 -15.01 -40.76 14.66
CA MET A 389 -15.62 -40.04 15.79
C MET A 389 -16.45 -41.04 16.57
N THR A 390 -16.38 -41.01 17.90
CA THR A 390 -17.12 -41.95 18.74
C THR A 390 -17.67 -41.24 19.97
N GLU A 391 -19.00 -41.19 20.08
CA GLU A 391 -19.72 -40.64 21.22
C GLU A 391 -19.79 -41.69 22.33
N SER A 392 -19.39 -41.32 23.55
CA SER A 392 -19.42 -42.21 24.72
C SER A 392 -20.65 -41.96 25.58
N GLN A 393 -21.33 -43.02 26.01
CA GLN A 393 -22.63 -43.00 26.71
C GLN A 393 -22.54 -42.60 28.20
N ALA A 394 -21.68 -41.64 28.54
CA ALA A 394 -21.52 -41.13 29.91
C ALA A 394 -22.39 -39.88 30.15
N GLU A 395 -22.54 -39.47 31.42
CA GLU A 395 -23.44 -38.37 31.84
C GLU A 395 -23.08 -36.99 31.26
N ASN A 396 -21.86 -36.83 30.75
CA ASN A 396 -21.48 -35.74 29.86
C ASN A 396 -21.26 -36.32 28.45
N SER A 397 -21.84 -35.73 27.40
CA SER A 397 -21.65 -36.16 26.01
C SER A 397 -20.20 -35.93 25.57
N LEU A 398 -19.35 -36.93 25.86
CA LEU A 398 -17.93 -36.97 25.58
C LEU A 398 -17.72 -37.67 24.23
N VAL A 399 -17.08 -36.95 23.30
CA VAL A 399 -16.74 -37.48 21.97
C VAL A 399 -15.23 -37.64 21.86
N ASP A 400 -14.84 -38.82 21.40
CA ASP A 400 -13.46 -39.17 21.07
C ASP A 400 -13.26 -39.03 19.55
N PHE A 401 -12.32 -38.16 19.15
CA PHE A 401 -11.92 -37.92 17.77
C PHE A 401 -10.61 -38.65 17.50
N VAL A 402 -10.64 -39.67 16.64
CA VAL A 402 -9.43 -40.33 16.18
C VAL A 402 -8.92 -39.58 14.95
N VAL A 403 -7.73 -39.02 15.08
CA VAL A 403 -7.06 -38.24 14.03
C VAL A 403 -5.74 -38.89 13.63
N THR A 404 -5.37 -38.69 12.37
CA THR A 404 -4.07 -39.09 11.82
C THR A 404 -3.45 -37.93 11.05
N CYS A 405 -2.13 -37.96 10.89
CA CYS A 405 -1.40 -36.92 10.16
C CYS A 405 -0.29 -37.48 9.28
N GLN A 406 0.14 -36.67 8.32
CA GLN A 406 1.28 -36.94 7.43
C GLN A 406 2.35 -35.87 7.63
N GLY A 407 3.62 -36.27 7.63
CA GLY A 407 4.75 -35.37 7.86
C GLY A 407 5.41 -35.63 9.23
N SER A 408 5.75 -34.56 9.94
CA SER A 408 6.27 -34.61 11.32
C SER A 408 5.22 -35.09 12.33
N LEU A 409 5.68 -35.46 13.53
CA LEU A 409 4.80 -35.77 14.66
C LEU A 409 4.42 -34.47 15.40
N PRO A 410 3.14 -34.24 15.72
CA PRO A 410 2.69 -33.01 16.38
C PRO A 410 3.06 -32.96 17.86
N THR A 411 3.33 -31.75 18.36
CA THR A 411 3.55 -31.46 19.78
C THR A 411 2.33 -30.85 20.46
N ASP A 412 1.39 -30.28 19.70
CA ASP A 412 0.13 -29.73 20.22
C ASP A 412 -1.08 -30.07 19.34
N ALA A 413 -2.25 -30.15 19.98
CA ALA A 413 -3.55 -30.28 19.33
C ALA A 413 -4.52 -29.24 19.89
N CYS A 414 -5.01 -28.36 19.02
CA CYS A 414 -6.13 -27.48 19.33
C CYS A 414 -7.42 -27.98 18.67
N THR A 415 -8.54 -27.86 19.38
CA THR A 415 -9.88 -28.11 18.86
C THR A 415 -10.71 -26.86 19.03
N VAL A 416 -11.23 -26.32 17.92
CA VAL A 416 -12.21 -25.24 17.90
C VAL A 416 -13.58 -25.85 17.65
N VAL A 417 -14.51 -25.66 18.58
CA VAL A 417 -15.92 -26.04 18.43
C VAL A 417 -16.70 -24.78 18.07
N SER A 418 -17.43 -24.82 16.96
CA SER A 418 -18.25 -23.70 16.46
C SER A 418 -19.73 -24.09 16.35
N ASP A 419 -20.56 -23.07 16.20
CA ASP A 419 -22.00 -23.19 15.93
C ASP A 419 -22.32 -23.98 14.63
N PRO A 420 -23.58 -24.42 14.39
CA PRO A 420 -23.95 -25.19 13.19
C PRO A 420 -23.70 -24.47 11.86
N THR A 421 -23.56 -23.14 11.90
CA THR A 421 -23.22 -22.27 10.76
C THR A 421 -21.72 -22.14 10.52
N CYS A 422 -20.88 -22.72 11.39
CA CYS A 422 -19.42 -22.63 11.39
C CYS A 422 -18.87 -21.18 11.40
N GLN A 423 -19.62 -20.21 11.93
CA GLN A 423 -19.26 -18.79 11.95
C GLN A 423 -18.84 -18.29 13.33
N VAL A 424 -19.41 -18.86 14.40
CA VAL A 424 -19.13 -18.43 15.77
C VAL A 424 -18.50 -19.59 16.55
N SER A 425 -17.23 -19.41 16.95
CA SER A 425 -16.54 -20.32 17.85
C SER A 425 -17.17 -20.27 19.24
N LYS A 426 -17.69 -21.40 19.73
CA LYS A 426 -18.22 -21.59 21.08
C LYS A 426 -17.10 -21.87 22.09
N SER A 427 -16.13 -22.71 21.74
CA SER A 427 -15.00 -23.05 22.61
C SER A 427 -13.73 -23.38 21.82
N VAL A 428 -12.58 -23.20 22.47
CA VAL A 428 -11.25 -23.58 21.97
C VAL A 428 -10.51 -24.29 23.09
N VAL A 429 -10.01 -25.50 22.83
CA VAL A 429 -9.25 -26.29 23.80
C VAL A 429 -7.97 -26.79 23.12
N CYS A 430 -6.82 -26.44 23.69
CA CYS A 430 -5.50 -26.87 23.21
C CYS A 430 -4.80 -27.71 24.27
N ASP A 431 -4.31 -28.89 23.88
CA ASP A 431 -3.57 -29.80 24.74
C ASP A 431 -2.18 -30.11 24.14
N PRO A 432 -1.12 -30.22 24.94
CA PRO A 432 0.15 -30.77 24.49
C PRO A 432 0.02 -32.27 24.24
N ILE A 433 0.72 -32.77 23.22
CA ILE A 433 0.73 -34.19 22.84
C ILE A 433 2.13 -34.75 23.04
N ILE A 434 2.19 -35.99 23.54
CA ILE A 434 3.40 -36.81 23.52
C ILE A 434 3.10 -38.00 22.61
N VAL A 435 3.67 -38.00 21.40
CA VAL A 435 3.55 -39.09 20.43
C VAL A 435 4.79 -39.99 20.57
N THR A 436 4.62 -41.31 20.47
CA THR A 436 5.75 -42.24 20.55
C THR A 436 6.38 -42.49 19.18
N ASP A 437 5.63 -43.06 18.23
CA ASP A 437 6.16 -43.51 16.93
C ASP A 437 5.19 -43.28 15.75
N GLU A 438 3.87 -43.33 15.96
CA GLU A 438 2.86 -43.20 14.90
C GLU A 438 1.89 -42.04 15.16
N CYS A 439 1.54 -41.28 14.11
CA CYS A 439 0.54 -40.23 14.19
C CYS A 439 -0.89 -40.81 14.12
N LEU A 440 -1.30 -41.44 15.23
CA LEU A 440 -2.66 -41.92 15.46
C LEU A 440 -3.10 -41.49 16.88
N LEU A 441 -3.93 -40.45 16.96
CA LEU A 441 -4.21 -39.75 18.21
C LEU A 441 -5.71 -39.76 18.50
N THR A 442 -6.09 -39.99 19.76
CA THR A 442 -7.48 -39.89 20.22
C THR A 442 -7.66 -38.63 21.06
N ILE A 443 -8.28 -37.61 20.49
CA ILE A 443 -8.56 -36.33 21.14
C ILE A 443 -9.98 -36.38 21.74
N ARG A 444 -10.09 -36.22 23.05
CA ARG A 444 -11.36 -36.29 23.77
C ARG A 444 -11.91 -34.89 24.07
N ARG A 445 -13.19 -34.65 23.78
CA ARG A 445 -13.87 -33.36 24.01
C ARG A 445 -15.26 -33.56 24.62
N ALA A 446 -15.61 -32.70 25.57
CA ALA A 446 -16.93 -32.66 26.18
C ALA A 446 -17.81 -31.59 25.52
N PHE A 447 -19.11 -31.87 25.37
CA PHE A 447 -20.11 -30.94 24.87
C PHE A 447 -21.15 -30.67 25.97
N GLU A 448 -21.42 -29.39 26.24
CA GLU A 448 -22.34 -28.98 27.31
C GLU A 448 -23.82 -29.15 26.90
N GLU A 449 -24.13 -28.94 25.62
CA GLU A 449 -25.49 -29.05 25.08
C GLU A 449 -25.53 -30.04 23.90
N PRO A 450 -26.58 -30.86 23.78
CA PRO A 450 -26.80 -31.67 22.58
C PRO A 450 -27.15 -30.79 21.39
N GLY A 451 -26.63 -31.12 20.20
CA GLY A 451 -26.77 -30.28 19.03
C GLY A 451 -25.77 -30.60 17.94
N THR A 452 -25.85 -29.85 16.84
CA THR A 452 -24.89 -29.96 15.73
C THR A 452 -23.79 -28.92 15.87
N TYR A 453 -22.55 -29.32 15.64
CA TYR A 453 -21.35 -28.49 15.82
C TYR A 453 -20.40 -28.67 14.64
N CYS A 454 -19.79 -27.57 14.20
CA CYS A 454 -18.62 -27.62 13.33
C CYS A 454 -17.37 -27.71 14.21
N ILE A 455 -16.46 -28.63 13.88
CA ILE A 455 -15.26 -28.90 14.66
C ILE A 455 -14.06 -28.78 13.74
N ASN A 456 -13.13 -27.91 14.12
CA ASN A 456 -11.82 -27.81 13.49
C ASN A 456 -10.77 -28.34 14.47
N ILE A 457 -10.09 -29.42 14.11
CA ILE A 457 -8.95 -29.94 14.85
C ILE A 457 -7.70 -29.48 14.10
N THR A 458 -6.83 -28.74 14.77
CA THR A 458 -5.48 -28.43 14.26
C THR A 458 -4.46 -29.22 15.03
N LEU A 459 -3.55 -29.88 14.32
CA LEU A 459 -2.33 -30.44 14.90
C LEU A 459 -1.17 -29.52 14.52
N GLY A 460 -0.29 -29.24 15.47
CA GLY A 460 0.83 -28.32 15.31
C GLY A 460 2.13 -28.86 15.90
N ASP A 461 3.24 -28.41 15.32
CA ASP A 461 4.58 -28.45 15.92
C ASP A 461 5.19 -27.03 15.94
N ASP A 462 6.43 -26.87 16.42
CA ASP A 462 7.08 -25.56 16.52
C ASP A 462 7.15 -24.77 15.20
N THR A 463 6.97 -25.43 14.05
CA THR A 463 7.20 -24.88 12.70
C THR A 463 5.96 -24.92 11.80
N SER A 464 5.03 -25.82 12.06
CA SER A 464 3.94 -26.15 11.15
C SER A 464 2.60 -26.37 11.87
N GLN A 465 1.51 -26.15 11.15
CA GLN A 465 0.15 -26.37 11.62
C GLN A 465 -0.78 -26.78 10.47
N ALA A 466 -1.44 -27.92 10.62
CA ALA A 466 -2.41 -28.42 9.65
C ALA A 466 -3.77 -28.67 10.32
N LEU A 467 -4.85 -28.51 9.54
CA LEU A 467 -6.23 -28.44 10.03
C LEU A 467 -7.11 -29.48 9.32
N ALA A 468 -7.91 -30.20 10.10
CA ALA A 468 -9.02 -31.01 9.65
C ALA A 468 -10.34 -30.46 10.19
N SER A 469 -11.37 -30.42 9.34
CA SER A 469 -12.72 -29.97 9.70
C SER A 469 -13.73 -31.11 9.59
N ALA A 470 -14.67 -31.16 10.52
CA ALA A 470 -15.81 -32.06 10.48
C ALA A 470 -17.06 -31.43 11.08
N LEU A 471 -18.23 -32.01 10.79
CA LEU A 471 -19.50 -31.67 11.41
C LEU A 471 -20.01 -32.89 12.18
N ILE A 472 -20.39 -32.67 13.44
CA ILE A 472 -20.93 -33.72 14.31
C ILE A 472 -22.30 -33.31 14.84
N SER A 473 -23.16 -34.30 15.09
CA SER A 473 -24.39 -34.14 15.87
C SER A 473 -24.25 -34.95 17.15
N VAL A 474 -24.23 -34.25 18.29
CA VAL A 474 -24.11 -34.81 19.64
C VAL A 474 -25.51 -35.02 20.21
N ASN A 475 -25.81 -36.23 20.67
CA ASN A 475 -27.13 -36.58 21.18
C ASN A 475 -27.20 -36.42 22.70
N GLY A 476 -28.31 -35.87 23.18
CA GLY A 476 -28.57 -35.79 24.62
C GLY A 476 -28.89 -37.19 25.14
N GLY A 477 -28.19 -37.61 26.19
CA GLY A 477 -28.36 -38.93 26.80
C GLY A 477 -29.77 -39.18 27.32
N SER A 478 -30.66 -39.67 26.46
CA SER A 478 -31.99 -40.16 26.84
C SER A 478 -32.07 -41.65 26.57
N SER A 479 -31.91 -42.44 27.63
CA SER A 479 -32.14 -43.89 27.61
C SER A 479 -33.64 -44.18 27.44
N SER A 480 -34.12 -44.18 26.20
CA SER A 480 -35.46 -44.70 25.86
C SER A 480 -35.43 -46.23 25.79
N GLY A 481 -35.23 -46.85 26.96
CA GLY A 481 -35.38 -48.29 27.14
C GLY A 481 -36.83 -48.64 27.44
N THR A 482 -37.48 -49.33 26.49
CA THR A 482 -38.73 -50.11 26.66
C THR A 482 -39.95 -49.44 27.29
N THR A 483 -40.97 -49.22 26.45
CA THR A 483 -42.32 -49.74 26.75
C THR A 483 -42.93 -50.35 25.49
N GLU A 484 -43.08 -51.67 25.48
CA GLU A 484 -44.05 -52.33 24.59
C GLU A 484 -45.47 -51.94 25.05
N GLY A 485 -45.98 -50.84 24.48
CA GLY A 485 -47.34 -50.36 24.69
C GLY A 485 -48.23 -50.76 23.51
N VAL A 486 -48.62 -52.04 23.42
CA VAL A 486 -49.68 -52.45 22.50
C VAL A 486 -50.95 -51.68 22.84
N PHE A 487 -51.46 -50.86 21.91
CA PHE A 487 -52.85 -50.91 21.41
C PHE A 487 -53.12 -49.77 20.40
N ILE A 488 -53.97 -50.06 19.40
CA ILE A 488 -54.53 -49.13 18.40
C ILE A 488 -53.53 -48.42 17.45
N PHE A 489 -53.10 -49.09 16.37
CA PHE A 489 -52.97 -48.44 15.04
C PHE A 489 -53.19 -49.35 13.82
N LEU A 490 -53.66 -50.59 13.99
CA LEU A 490 -54.13 -51.46 12.89
C LEU A 490 -55.26 -50.81 12.05
N GLY A 491 -56.06 -49.92 12.65
CA GLY A 491 -57.04 -49.11 11.92
C GLY A 491 -56.42 -48.03 11.02
N LEU A 492 -55.24 -47.49 11.36
CA LEU A 492 -54.58 -46.45 10.57
C LEU A 492 -53.76 -47.03 9.41
N LEU A 493 -53.22 -48.24 9.54
CA LEU A 493 -52.62 -48.94 8.39
C LEU A 493 -53.66 -49.25 7.29
N ALA A 494 -54.92 -49.54 7.63
CA ALA A 494 -56.00 -49.68 6.65
C ALA A 494 -56.35 -48.35 5.95
N VAL A 495 -56.32 -47.24 6.69
CA VAL A 495 -56.49 -45.88 6.13
C VAL A 495 -55.31 -45.50 5.22
N PHE A 496 -54.06 -45.79 5.62
CA PHE A 496 -52.90 -45.56 4.76
C PHE A 496 -52.85 -46.51 3.54
N ALA A 497 -53.33 -47.75 3.65
CA ALA A 497 -53.46 -48.66 2.51
C ALA A 497 -54.50 -48.18 1.49
N THR A 498 -55.65 -47.66 1.95
CA THR A 498 -56.68 -47.10 1.05
C THR A 498 -56.24 -45.76 0.43
N ILE A 499 -55.55 -44.90 1.18
CA ILE A 499 -54.90 -43.69 0.63
C ILE A 499 -53.79 -44.07 -0.38
N GLY A 500 -52.95 -45.06 -0.06
CA GLY A 500 -51.90 -45.57 -0.93
C GLY A 500 -52.44 -46.15 -2.23
N ALA A 501 -53.50 -46.96 -2.16
CA ALA A 501 -54.20 -47.48 -3.34
C ALA A 501 -54.81 -46.36 -4.19
N PHE A 502 -55.39 -45.32 -3.58
CA PHE A 502 -55.91 -44.15 -4.29
C PHE A 502 -54.79 -43.32 -4.97
N VAL A 503 -53.64 -43.15 -4.31
CA VAL A 503 -52.47 -42.47 -4.88
C VAL A 503 -51.85 -43.28 -6.03
N LEU A 504 -51.72 -44.61 -5.88
CA LEU A 504 -51.24 -45.49 -6.94
C LEU A 504 -52.21 -45.52 -8.14
N TYR A 505 -53.52 -45.58 -7.91
CA TYR A 505 -54.54 -45.45 -8.95
C TYR A 505 -54.44 -44.10 -9.70
N LYS A 506 -54.17 -43.01 -8.98
CA LYS A 506 -53.95 -41.68 -9.58
C LYS A 506 -52.63 -41.58 -10.36
N ARG A 507 -51.56 -42.26 -9.91
CA ARG A 507 -50.27 -42.39 -10.64
C ARG A 507 -50.38 -43.27 -11.89
N TYR A 508 -51.11 -44.38 -11.82
CA TYR A 508 -51.27 -45.33 -12.94
C TYR A 508 -51.98 -44.69 -14.14
N LYS A 509 -52.88 -43.73 -13.90
CA LYS A 509 -53.57 -42.99 -14.98
C LYS A 509 -52.68 -41.97 -15.73
N GLN A 510 -51.45 -41.72 -15.28
CA GLN A 510 -50.48 -40.85 -15.97
C GLN A 510 -49.31 -41.60 -16.63
N TYR A 511 -49.31 -42.94 -16.63
CA TYR A 511 -48.36 -43.75 -17.40
C TYR A 511 -49.08 -44.84 -18.21
N LYS A 512 -49.44 -44.50 -19.46
CA LYS A 512 -49.56 -45.48 -20.54
C LYS A 512 -48.35 -45.31 -21.47
N PRO A 513 -47.36 -46.22 -21.46
CA PRO A 513 -46.25 -46.22 -22.40
C PRO A 513 -46.57 -47.16 -23.58
N ILE A 514 -46.47 -46.69 -24.83
CA ILE A 514 -46.40 -47.56 -26.02
C ILE A 514 -45.39 -46.96 -27.04
N GLU A 515 -44.32 -47.73 -27.22
CA GLU A 515 -43.48 -48.00 -28.41
C GLU A 515 -42.95 -46.90 -29.35
N ARG A 516 -41.67 -47.06 -29.71
CA ARG A 516 -41.05 -46.57 -30.95
C ARG A 516 -41.48 -47.45 -32.12
N SER A 517 -41.73 -46.86 -33.29
CA SER A 517 -41.16 -47.40 -34.53
C SER A 517 -40.91 -46.29 -35.57
N THR A 518 -40.08 -46.63 -36.56
CA THR A 518 -39.51 -45.82 -37.63
C THR A 518 -40.48 -45.44 -38.75
N GLY A 519 -40.29 -44.29 -39.41
CA GLY A 519 -40.58 -44.18 -40.85
C GLY A 519 -41.06 -42.82 -41.39
N GLN A 520 -40.23 -42.23 -42.27
CA GLN A 520 -40.61 -41.54 -43.52
C GLN A 520 -41.54 -40.29 -43.57
N THR A 521 -40.92 -39.17 -44.02
CA THR A 521 -41.34 -38.18 -45.05
C THR A 521 -42.60 -37.29 -44.95
N GLU A 522 -42.37 -36.03 -45.39
CA GLU A 522 -43.28 -35.04 -46.00
C GLU A 522 -44.28 -34.18 -45.16
N ASN A 523 -43.95 -32.87 -45.14
CA ASN A 523 -44.77 -31.68 -45.44
C ASN A 523 -46.01 -31.21 -44.64
N GLN A 524 -46.12 -29.87 -44.58
CA GLN A 524 -47.22 -28.95 -44.24
C GLN A 524 -47.60 -28.61 -42.77
N GLU A 525 -47.37 -27.33 -42.45
CA GLU A 525 -48.26 -26.29 -41.87
C GLU A 525 -49.29 -26.64 -40.77
N GLY A 526 -49.28 -25.90 -39.63
CA GLY A 526 -50.46 -25.85 -38.73
C GLY A 526 -50.33 -25.31 -37.28
N LEU A 527 -50.33 -23.98 -37.11
CA LEU A 527 -51.08 -23.20 -36.09
C LEU A 527 -51.17 -23.58 -34.57
N THR A 528 -50.56 -22.70 -33.75
CA THR A 528 -51.06 -22.03 -32.51
C THR A 528 -51.48 -22.75 -31.21
N ALA A 529 -50.86 -22.23 -30.12
CA ALA A 529 -51.10 -22.39 -28.69
C ALA A 529 -52.44 -21.83 -28.12
N TYR A 530 -52.77 -22.17 -26.84
CA TYR A 530 -52.93 -21.25 -25.67
C TYR A 530 -53.58 -21.94 -24.42
N PHE A 531 -53.00 -21.75 -23.21
CA PHE A 531 -53.58 -21.64 -21.83
C PHE A 531 -54.68 -22.64 -21.31
N GLY A 532 -54.96 -22.84 -20.00
CA GLY A 532 -54.48 -22.25 -18.73
C GLY A 532 -55.17 -22.90 -17.47
N ASN A 533 -54.89 -22.39 -16.26
CA ASN A 533 -55.28 -22.95 -14.94
C ASN A 533 -56.71 -22.57 -14.41
N PHE A 534 -57.27 -23.40 -13.50
CA PHE A 534 -58.28 -23.02 -12.48
C PHE A 534 -58.08 -23.86 -11.18
N LYS A 535 -57.78 -23.26 -10.01
CA LYS A 535 -58.68 -22.87 -8.88
C LYS A 535 -59.67 -23.98 -8.45
N ALA A 536 -59.59 -24.63 -7.27
CA ALA A 536 -59.62 -24.17 -5.85
C ALA A 536 -61.00 -23.72 -5.34
N ILE A 537 -61.46 -24.28 -4.19
CA ILE A 537 -62.26 -23.65 -3.09
C ILE A 537 -62.63 -24.68 -1.99
N PHE A 538 -62.28 -24.35 -0.75
CA PHE A 538 -62.98 -24.49 0.55
C PHE A 538 -62.08 -23.63 1.48
N PHE A 539 -62.50 -22.55 2.15
CA PHE A 539 -63.64 -22.34 3.06
C PHE A 539 -64.20 -20.89 2.98
N PRO A 540 -65.33 -20.57 3.66
CA PRO A 540 -66.13 -19.38 3.37
C PRO A 540 -65.89 -18.14 4.27
N SER A 541 -66.51 -17.05 3.78
CA SER A 541 -66.64 -15.68 4.26
C SER A 541 -66.74 -15.36 5.76
N SER A 542 -66.19 -14.19 6.12
CA SER A 542 -66.89 -13.16 6.88
C SER A 542 -66.62 -11.74 6.31
N THR A 543 -67.70 -10.97 6.13
CA THR A 543 -67.77 -9.50 5.99
C THR A 543 -67.15 -8.81 7.23
N GLU A 544 -66.70 -7.55 7.29
CA GLU A 544 -66.54 -6.38 6.38
C GLU A 544 -65.42 -5.47 7.01
N ARG A 545 -64.99 -4.27 6.57
CA ARG A 545 -65.50 -3.26 5.61
C ARG A 545 -64.35 -2.44 4.96
N ASN A 546 -64.74 -1.61 3.98
CA ASN A 546 -64.06 -0.55 3.20
C ASN A 546 -63.40 0.62 3.98
N PRO A 547 -62.71 1.60 3.31
CA PRO A 547 -61.91 1.55 2.06
C PRO A 547 -60.60 2.41 2.09
N LEU A 548 -59.76 2.35 1.03
CA LEU A 548 -59.24 3.49 0.21
C LEU A 548 -57.87 3.26 -0.46
N LEU A 549 -57.75 3.79 -1.70
CA LEU A 549 -56.54 3.98 -2.54
C LEU A 549 -55.77 2.70 -2.95
N LYS A 550 -55.98 2.17 -4.17
CA LYS A 550 -55.36 2.60 -5.47
C LYS A 550 -53.83 2.74 -5.37
N SER A 551 -53.01 1.90 -6.01
CA SER A 551 -52.76 1.79 -7.47
C SER A 551 -52.32 3.14 -8.08
N LYS A 552 -51.23 3.29 -8.85
CA LYS A 552 -50.33 2.36 -9.58
C LYS A 552 -48.92 3.02 -9.69
N PRO A 553 -47.86 2.30 -10.14
CA PRO A 553 -46.58 2.92 -10.46
C PRO A 553 -46.61 3.58 -11.86
N GLY A 554 -45.69 4.52 -12.08
CA GLY A 554 -45.43 5.13 -13.39
C GLY A 554 -43.95 5.49 -13.51
N ILE A 555 -43.30 4.96 -14.54
CA ILE A 555 -41.96 5.37 -14.99
C ILE A 555 -42.14 6.50 -16.00
N VAL A 556 -41.27 7.51 -15.91
CA VAL A 556 -40.68 8.22 -17.06
C VAL A 556 -39.17 8.04 -16.94
#